data_AF-A0A4Q3CLF2-F1
#
_entry.id   AF-A0A4Q3CLF2-F1
#
_cell.length_a   1.000
_cell.length_b   1.000
_cell.length_c   1.000
_cell.angle_alpha   90.00
_cell.angle_beta   90.00
_cell.angle_gamma   90.00
#
_symmetry.space_group_name_H-M   'P 1'
#
loop_
_entity.id
_entity.type
_entity.pdbx_description
1 polymer ?
#
loop_
_entity_poly.entity_id
_entity_poly.type
_entity_poly.pdbx_seq_one_letter_code
_entity_poly.pdbx_strand_id
1 'polypeptide(L)'
;MARDDIAEAHDAKIRDIGVPRGRKPQPQGKVRLPAGTTIVSCDNHWSAYEDIFIDRFPAHLKHKAPRPVVTGEGTDSRFIEWYVEGKGFLPTAVIRTFEVFE
;
A
#
# COMPACT_ATOMS: atom_id res chain seq x y z
N MET A 1 15.55 -18.51 -10.79
CA MET A 1 14.14 -18.09 -10.97
C MET A 1 14.14 -17.03 -12.05
N ALA A 2 13.47 -17.30 -13.18
CA ALA A 2 13.36 -16.35 -14.28
C ALA A 2 12.63 -15.10 -13.79
N ARG A 3 13.14 -13.92 -14.14
CA ARG A 3 12.50 -12.66 -13.83
C ARG A 3 11.17 -12.61 -14.61
N ASP A 4 10.07 -12.34 -13.91
CA ASP A 4 8.81 -11.86 -14.50
C ASP A 4 8.92 -10.34 -14.74
N ASP A 5 10.02 -9.90 -15.34
CA ASP A 5 10.35 -8.49 -15.65
C ASP A 5 9.41 -7.87 -16.69
N ILE A 6 8.58 -8.69 -17.33
CA ILE A 6 7.59 -8.26 -18.34
C ILE A 6 6.35 -7.56 -17.76
N ALA A 7 5.93 -7.83 -16.51
CA ALA A 7 4.77 -7.11 -15.95
C ALA A 7 5.14 -5.68 -15.48
N GLU A 8 6.36 -5.50 -14.98
CA GLU A 8 6.86 -4.22 -14.46
C GLU A 8 7.28 -3.25 -15.57
N ALA A 9 7.81 -3.78 -16.68
CA ALA A 9 8.22 -2.97 -17.84
C ALA A 9 7.06 -2.31 -18.61
N HIS A 10 5.82 -2.78 -18.39
CA HIS A 10 4.65 -2.35 -19.16
C HIS A 10 3.55 -1.65 -18.34
N ASP A 11 3.64 -1.60 -17.01
CA ASP A 11 2.72 -0.79 -16.22
C ASP A 11 3.18 0.68 -16.18
N ALA A 12 2.51 1.51 -16.98
CA ALA A 12 2.80 2.94 -17.06
C ALA A 12 2.72 3.67 -15.71
N LYS A 13 2.01 3.12 -14.71
CA LYS A 13 1.88 3.73 -13.38
C LYS A 13 3.15 3.65 -12.53
N ILE A 14 4.04 2.70 -12.83
CA ILE A 14 5.29 2.47 -12.08
C ILE A 14 6.52 2.50 -12.96
N ARG A 15 6.40 3.01 -14.20
CA ARG A 15 7.57 3.20 -15.05
C ARG A 15 8.59 4.06 -14.31
N ASP A 16 9.83 3.57 -14.27
CA ASP A 16 10.95 4.19 -13.56
C ASP A 16 10.83 4.24 -12.02
N ILE A 17 9.79 3.62 -11.44
CA ILE A 17 9.64 3.43 -9.99
C ILE A 17 10.01 2.00 -9.65
N GLY A 18 11.17 1.81 -9.01
CA GLY A 18 11.62 0.49 -8.57
C GLY A 18 10.64 -0.13 -7.58
N VAL A 19 10.22 -1.36 -7.85
CA VAL A 19 9.30 -2.08 -6.96
C VAL A 19 10.07 -2.66 -5.76
N PRO A 20 9.55 -2.54 -4.53
CA PRO A 20 10.21 -3.04 -3.32
C PRO A 20 10.23 -4.58 -3.28
N ARG A 21 11.26 -5.18 -3.88
CA ARG A 21 11.44 -6.65 -3.91
C ARG A 21 12.41 -7.13 -2.82
N GLY A 22 12.14 -8.31 -2.25
CA GLY A 22 13.07 -9.01 -1.35
C GLY A 22 13.41 -8.24 -0.07
N ARG A 23 12.50 -7.36 0.37
CA ARG A 23 12.66 -6.64 1.63
C ARG A 23 12.64 -7.65 2.78
N LYS A 24 13.42 -7.38 3.82
CA LYS A 24 13.42 -8.13 5.06
C LYS A 24 13.06 -7.18 6.18
N PRO A 25 12.29 -7.63 7.19
CA PRO A 25 12.04 -6.80 8.36
C PRO A 25 13.37 -6.44 9.01
N GLN A 26 13.49 -5.21 9.50
CA GLN A 26 14.61 -4.83 10.35
C GLN A 26 14.59 -5.73 11.60
N PRO A 27 15.73 -6.28 12.04
CA PRO A 27 15.79 -6.98 13.32
C PRO A 27 15.25 -6.10 14.45
N GLN A 28 14.21 -6.58 15.12
CA GLN A 28 13.67 -5.91 16.31
C GLN A 28 14.70 -6.01 17.45
N GLY A 29 14.94 -4.92 18.21
CA GLY A 29 15.86 -4.98 19.34
C GLY A 29 16.48 -3.65 19.76
N LYS A 30 17.56 -3.76 20.55
CA LYS A 30 18.26 -2.63 21.21
C LYS A 30 18.89 -1.69 20.19
N VAL A 31 18.17 -0.63 19.86
CA VAL A 31 18.73 0.55 19.20
C VAL A 31 19.63 1.27 20.21
N ARG A 32 20.90 1.50 19.88
CA ARG A 32 21.83 2.23 20.75
C ARG A 32 21.62 3.73 20.57
N LEU A 33 20.53 4.25 21.13
CA LEU A 33 20.27 5.69 21.17
C LEU A 33 20.73 6.28 22.50
N PRO A 34 21.24 7.53 22.51
CA PRO A 34 21.55 8.23 23.75
C PRO A 34 20.35 8.30 24.68
N ALA A 35 20.58 8.23 25.99
CA ALA A 35 19.52 8.41 26.98
C ALA A 35 18.83 9.77 26.79
N GLY A 36 17.49 9.79 26.88
CA GLY A 36 16.69 10.99 26.63
C GLY A 36 16.37 11.26 25.16
N THR A 37 16.79 10.40 24.22
CA THR A 37 16.44 10.56 22.80
C THR A 37 14.96 10.30 22.57
N THR A 38 14.26 11.27 21.95
CA THR A 38 12.89 11.09 21.44
C THR A 38 12.94 10.83 19.94
N ILE A 39 12.36 9.72 19.50
CA ILE A 39 12.19 9.40 18.08
C ILE A 39 10.80 9.89 17.66
N VAL A 40 10.74 10.66 16.58
CA VAL A 40 9.48 11.06 15.94
C VAL A 40 9.49 10.49 14.53
N SER A 41 8.51 9.65 14.21
CA SER A 41 8.35 9.19 12.83
C SER A 41 7.80 10.33 11.99
N CYS A 42 8.50 10.68 10.90
CA CYS A 42 8.00 11.62 9.90
C CYS A 42 7.03 10.97 8.91
N ASP A 43 6.88 9.65 8.97
CA ASP A 43 6.02 8.89 8.08
C ASP A 43 5.22 7.84 8.87
N ASN A 44 3.91 7.96 8.84
CA ASN A 44 2.99 7.00 9.42
C ASN A 44 1.66 7.05 8.66
N HIS A 45 0.94 5.94 8.65
CA HIS A 45 -0.30 5.79 7.89
C HIS A 45 -1.43 5.30 8.79
N TRP A 46 -2.64 5.79 8.56
CA TRP A 46 -3.86 5.23 9.14
C TRP A 46 -4.61 4.43 8.08
N SER A 47 -4.90 3.18 8.42
CA SER A 47 -5.80 2.36 7.62
C SER A 47 -7.24 2.82 7.84
N ALA A 48 -7.92 3.24 6.77
CA ALA A 48 -9.34 3.55 6.79
C ALA A 48 -10.11 2.47 6.02
N TYR A 49 -11.11 1.87 6.67
CA TYR A 49 -12.00 0.86 6.07
C TYR A 49 -13.37 1.43 5.69
N GLU A 50 -13.58 2.73 5.96
CA GLU A 50 -14.82 3.45 5.70
C GLU A 50 -14.66 4.41 4.52
N ASP A 51 -15.78 4.77 3.93
CA ASP A 51 -15.88 5.63 2.76
C ASP A 51 -15.67 7.12 3.12
N ILE A 52 -14.45 7.48 3.55
CA ILE A 52 -14.14 8.80 4.08
C ILE A 52 -14.14 9.93 3.03
N PHE A 53 -14.08 9.58 1.73
CA PHE A 53 -13.96 10.55 0.65
C PHE A 53 -15.29 10.95 0.01
N ILE A 54 -16.31 10.07 -0.01
CA ILE A 54 -17.50 10.34 -0.83
C ILE A 54 -18.38 11.45 -0.28
N ASP A 55 -18.63 11.44 1.03
CA ASP A 55 -19.10 12.63 1.74
C ASP A 55 -18.00 13.68 1.52
N ARG A 56 -18.23 14.97 1.35
CA ARG A 56 -17.14 15.94 0.99
C ARG A 56 -16.59 15.87 -0.43
N PHE A 57 -16.64 14.78 -1.20
CA PHE A 57 -16.29 14.85 -2.63
C PHE A 57 -17.28 15.75 -3.40
N PRO A 58 -16.83 16.54 -4.38
CA PRO A 58 -17.73 17.33 -5.22
C PRO A 58 -18.81 16.45 -5.84
N ALA A 59 -20.08 16.89 -5.81
CA ALA A 59 -21.22 16.06 -6.19
C ALA A 59 -21.06 15.42 -7.58
N HIS A 60 -20.57 16.20 -8.55
CA HIS A 60 -20.33 15.75 -9.93
C HIS A 60 -19.11 14.82 -10.08
N LEU A 61 -18.28 14.63 -9.05
CA LEU A 61 -17.10 13.76 -9.04
C LEU A 61 -17.22 12.59 -8.06
N LYS A 62 -18.33 12.43 -7.33
CA LYS A 62 -18.49 11.34 -6.35
C LYS A 62 -18.28 9.94 -6.94
N HIS A 63 -18.62 9.77 -8.22
CA HIS A 63 -18.38 8.50 -8.94
C HIS A 63 -16.88 8.21 -9.16
N LYS A 64 -16.02 9.22 -9.04
CA LYS A 64 -14.55 9.13 -9.11
C LYS A 64 -13.87 9.16 -7.75
N ALA A 65 -14.62 9.19 -6.65
CA ALA A 65 -14.04 9.13 -5.32
C ALA A 65 -13.40 7.75 -5.07
N PRO A 66 -12.23 7.68 -4.41
CA PRO A 66 -11.64 6.43 -3.97
C PRO A 66 -12.57 5.69 -3.01
N ARG A 67 -12.70 4.37 -3.19
CA ARG A 67 -13.53 3.47 -2.39
C ARG A 67 -12.70 2.36 -1.76
N PRO A 68 -12.80 2.13 -0.44
CA PRO A 68 -12.15 0.98 0.18
C PRO A 68 -12.94 -0.30 -0.10
N VAL A 69 -12.22 -1.39 -0.34
CA VAL A 69 -12.75 -2.75 -0.39
C VAL A 69 -11.88 -3.58 0.55
N VAL A 70 -12.51 -4.17 1.56
CA VAL A 70 -11.82 -5.06 2.49
C VAL A 70 -11.75 -6.45 1.86
N THR A 71 -10.54 -6.98 1.72
CA THR A 71 -10.27 -8.34 1.28
C THR A 71 -9.71 -9.16 2.45
N GLY A 72 -9.89 -10.49 2.40
CA GLY A 72 -9.39 -11.38 3.46
C GLY A 72 -10.03 -11.12 4.84
N GLU A 73 -11.30 -10.72 4.87
CA GLU A 73 -11.97 -10.43 6.15
C GLU A 73 -11.98 -11.66 7.07
N GLY A 74 -11.56 -11.47 8.32
CA GLY A 74 -11.45 -12.56 9.30
C GLY A 74 -10.19 -13.43 9.17
N THR A 75 -9.23 -13.05 8.32
CA THR A 75 -7.94 -13.76 8.19
C THR A 75 -6.76 -12.86 8.56
N ASP A 76 -5.60 -13.47 8.77
CA ASP A 76 -4.33 -12.75 8.99
C ASP A 76 -3.85 -12.01 7.72
N SER A 77 -4.49 -12.28 6.56
CA SER A 77 -4.21 -11.63 5.28
C SER A 77 -5.19 -10.50 4.96
N ARG A 78 -5.85 -9.93 5.98
CA ARG A 78 -6.78 -8.81 5.79
C ARG A 78 -6.07 -7.63 5.15
N PHE A 79 -6.60 -7.15 4.02
CA PHE A 79 -6.05 -6.02 3.30
C PHE A 79 -7.15 -5.05 2.87
N ILE A 80 -6.82 -3.77 2.72
CA ILE A 80 -7.76 -2.75 2.24
C ILE A 80 -7.28 -2.28 0.87
N GLU A 81 -8.00 -2.69 -0.16
CA GLU A 81 -7.76 -2.25 -1.53
C GLU A 81 -8.59 -1.02 -1.83
N TRP A 82 -7.97 -0.02 -2.44
CA TRP A 82 -8.67 1.20 -2.86
C TRP A 82 -8.98 1.15 -4.35
N TYR A 83 -10.21 1.48 -4.73
CA TYR A 83 -10.67 1.53 -6.11
C TYR A 83 -11.10 2.93 -6.51
N VAL A 84 -10.73 3.34 -7.72
CA VAL A 84 -11.21 4.59 -8.35
C VAL A 84 -11.87 4.20 -9.66
N GLU A 85 -13.15 4.57 -9.83
CA GLU A 85 -13.93 4.21 -11.03
C GLU A 85 -13.88 2.70 -11.35
N GLY A 86 -13.96 1.87 -10.31
CA GLY A 86 -13.92 0.40 -10.42
C GLY A 86 -12.55 -0.20 -10.75
N LYS A 87 -11.48 0.62 -10.80
CA LYS A 87 -10.11 0.16 -11.05
C LYS A 87 -9.28 0.23 -9.77
N GLY A 88 -8.55 -0.84 -9.48
CA GLY A 88 -7.62 -0.89 -8.36
C GLY A 88 -6.58 0.23 -8.46
N PHE A 89 -6.35 0.91 -7.34
CA PHE A 89 -5.37 1.97 -7.22
C PHE A 89 -3.96 1.44 -7.42
N LEU A 90 -3.67 0.31 -6.76
CA LEU A 90 -2.35 -0.32 -6.79
C LEU A 90 -2.14 -1.17 -8.06
N PRO A 91 -0.99 -1.00 -8.73
CA PRO A 91 -0.53 -1.93 -9.77
C PRO A 91 -0.44 -3.38 -9.27
N THR A 92 -0.75 -4.34 -10.13
CA THR A 92 -0.61 -5.77 -9.81
C THR A 92 0.82 -6.14 -9.38
N ALA A 93 1.84 -5.51 -9.98
CA ALA A 93 3.24 -5.73 -9.60
C ALA A 93 3.52 -5.33 -8.14
N VAL A 94 2.89 -4.25 -7.65
CA VAL A 94 3.03 -3.81 -6.25
C VAL A 94 2.27 -4.76 -5.31
N ILE A 95 1.04 -5.16 -5.67
CA ILE A 95 0.24 -6.09 -4.87
C ILE A 95 1.01 -7.40 -4.63
N ARG A 96 1.63 -7.97 -5.67
CA ARG A 96 2.46 -9.19 -5.56
C ARG A 96 3.64 -9.04 -4.60
N THR A 97 4.15 -7.82 -4.39
CA THR A 97 5.23 -7.63 -3.42
C THR A 97 4.78 -7.68 -1.98
N PHE A 98 3.51 -7.40 -1.70
CA PHE A 98 2.97 -7.53 -0.35
C PHE A 98 2.81 -9.00 0.06
N GLU A 99 2.49 -9.90 -0.88
CA GLU A 99 2.40 -11.35 -0.63
C GLU A 99 3.73 -11.98 -0.15
N VAL A 100 4.86 -11.32 -0.41
CA VAL A 100 6.20 -11.79 0.00
C VAL A 100 6.84 -10.91 1.08
N PHE A 101 6.10 -9.92 1.58
CA PHE A 101 6.61 -8.94 2.54
C PHE A 101 6.44 -9.40 3.99
N GLU A 102 5.61 -10.41 4.25
CA GLU A 102 5.37 -11.01 5.57
C GLU A 102 5.50 -12.53 5.56
#